data_AF-A0A531KSK7-F1
#
_entry.id   AF-A0A531KSK7-F1
#
_cell.length_a   1.000
_cell.length_b   1.000
_cell.length_c   1.000
_cell.angle_alpha   90.00
_cell.angle_beta   90.00
_cell.angle_gamma   90.00
#
_symmetry.space_group_name_H-M   'P 1'
#
loop_
_entity.id
_entity.type
_entity.pdbx_description
1 polymer ?
#
loop_
_entity_poly.entity_id
_entity_poly.type
_entity_poly.pdbx_seq_one_letter_code
_entity_poly.pdbx_strand_id
1 'polypeptide(L)'
;MWQTLLTPVDLYCERVGPEFWAEPVNALSNMAFLVAGLWGVREVRRRGTGIFAEMLAWWVVAIGIGSALFHTFANHATVWADVLPIAGFTLAYT
;
A
#
# COMPACT_ATOMS: atom_id res chain seq x y z
N MET A 1 6.94 21.07 -11.43
CA MET A 1 5.91 20.05 -11.12
C MET A 1 6.54 18.76 -10.60
N TRP A 2 7.54 18.18 -11.28
CA TRP A 2 8.23 16.97 -10.80
C TRP A 2 8.97 17.12 -9.46
N GLN A 3 9.56 18.29 -9.20
CA GLN A 3 10.26 18.55 -7.92
C GLN A 3 9.32 18.42 -6.70
N THR A 4 8.04 18.77 -6.84
CA THR A 4 7.04 18.68 -5.76
C THR A 4 6.71 17.23 -5.40
N LEU A 5 6.75 16.32 -6.37
CA LEU A 5 6.42 14.90 -6.16
C LEU A 5 7.50 14.17 -5.38
N LEU A 6 8.76 14.59 -5.48
CA LEU A 6 9.89 13.99 -4.79
C LEU A 6 10.22 14.70 -3.46
N THR A 7 9.47 15.72 -3.08
CA THR A 7 9.64 16.37 -1.77
C THR A 7 9.43 15.36 -0.64
N PRO A 8 10.38 15.21 0.29
CA PRO A 8 10.25 14.32 1.43
C PRO A 8 9.08 14.69 2.33
N VAL A 9 8.49 13.68 2.94
CA VAL A 9 7.35 13.76 3.84
C VAL A 9 7.76 13.08 5.15
N ASP A 10 7.54 13.77 6.26
CA ASP A 10 7.81 13.23 7.59
C ASP A 10 6.55 13.39 8.45
N LEU A 11 5.86 12.27 8.68
CA LEU A 11 4.56 12.22 9.34
C LEU A 11 4.51 11.19 10.48
N TYR A 12 5.47 10.28 10.55
CA TYR A 12 5.41 9.11 11.41
C TYR A 12 6.52 9.16 12.45
N CYS A 13 6.19 8.86 13.70
CA CYS A 13 7.14 8.87 14.81
C CYS A 13 8.33 7.91 14.63
N GLU A 14 8.17 6.86 13.81
CA GLU A 14 9.23 5.90 13.53
C GLU A 14 10.35 6.53 12.68
N ARG A 15 10.03 7.52 11.83
CA ARG A 15 10.98 8.11 10.90
C ARG A 15 12.02 8.95 11.64
N VAL A 16 13.27 8.50 11.55
CA VAL A 16 14.44 9.18 12.15
C VAL A 16 15.36 9.82 11.11
N GLY A 17 15.06 9.70 9.82
CA GLY A 17 15.88 10.25 8.74
C GLY A 17 15.36 9.96 7.32
N PRO A 18 16.13 10.35 6.29
CA PRO A 18 15.76 10.17 4.87
C PRO A 18 16.08 8.78 4.32
N GLU A 19 16.66 7.89 5.12
CA GLU A 19 17.15 6.59 4.67
C GLU A 19 16.00 5.64 4.34
N PHE A 20 16.29 4.67 3.46
CA PHE A 20 15.33 3.65 3.02
C PHE A 20 14.71 2.85 4.18
N TRP A 21 15.46 2.65 5.26
CA TRP A 21 15.04 1.92 6.46
C TRP A 21 14.76 2.84 7.65
N ALA A 22 14.34 4.08 7.40
CA ALA A 22 13.95 4.99 8.47
C ALA A 22 12.62 4.58 9.14
N GLU A 23 11.79 3.76 8.48
CA GLU A 23 10.53 3.22 9.03
C GLU A 23 10.41 1.70 8.83
N PRO A 24 11.28 0.88 9.45
CA PRO A 24 11.36 -0.54 9.17
C PRO A 24 10.12 -1.32 9.64
N VAL A 25 9.55 -1.00 10.80
CA VAL A 25 8.36 -1.68 11.33
C VAL A 25 7.14 -1.34 10.49
N ASN A 26 6.94 -0.08 10.12
CA ASN A 26 5.86 0.30 9.22
C ASN A 26 6.02 -0.33 7.83
N ALA A 27 7.22 -0.34 7.25
CA ALA A 27 7.45 -0.98 5.95
C ALA A 27 7.18 -2.49 5.98
N LEU A 28 7.69 -3.20 6.99
CA LEU A 28 7.53 -4.66 7.12
C LEU A 28 6.10 -5.06 7.46
N SER A 29 5.42 -4.33 8.35
CA SER A 29 4.02 -4.60 8.67
C SER A 29 3.10 -4.45 7.45
N ASN A 30 3.40 -3.49 6.56
CA ASN A 30 2.64 -3.33 5.33
C ASN A 30 2.82 -4.47 4.31
N MET A 31 3.93 -5.20 4.37
CA MET A 31 4.08 -6.45 3.60
C MET A 31 3.04 -7.52 3.98
N ALA A 32 2.44 -7.44 5.18
CA ALA A 32 1.36 -8.34 5.56
C ALA A 32 0.13 -8.18 4.66
N PHE A 33 -0.19 -6.96 4.21
CA PHE A 33 -1.29 -6.72 3.26
C PHE A 33 -0.98 -7.33 1.89
N LEU A 34 0.26 -7.23 1.41
CA LEU A 34 0.68 -7.88 0.17
C LEU A 34 0.45 -9.40 0.24
N VAL A 35 0.91 -10.04 1.33
CA VAL A 35 0.74 -11.48 1.55
C VAL A 35 -0.74 -11.84 1.67
N ALA A 36 -1.51 -11.09 2.47
CA ALA A 36 -2.93 -11.34 2.67
C ALA A 36 -3.75 -11.14 1.38
N GLY A 37 -3.43 -10.13 0.56
CA GLY A 37 -4.07 -9.88 -0.72
C GLY A 37 -3.80 -11.01 -1.72
N LEU A 38 -2.55 -11.47 -1.84
CA LEU A 38 -2.19 -12.61 -2.69
C LEU A 38 -2.88 -13.90 -2.24
N TRP A 39 -2.97 -14.13 -0.92
CA TRP A 39 -3.77 -15.22 -0.37
C TRP A 39 -5.25 -15.07 -0.77
N GLY A 40 -5.80 -13.86 -0.63
CA GLY A 40 -7.19 -13.55 -1.01
C GLY A 40 -7.47 -13.86 -2.47
N VAL A 41 -6.60 -13.43 -3.39
CA VAL A 41 -6.70 -13.73 -4.83
C VAL A 41 -6.74 -15.24 -5.06
N ARG A 42 -5.83 -15.99 -4.41
CA ARG A 42 -5.80 -17.46 -4.49
C ARG A 42 -7.12 -18.07 -4.03
N GLU A 43 -7.63 -17.66 -2.87
CA GLU A 43 -8.85 -18.24 -2.30
C GLU A 43 -10.10 -17.87 -3.10
N VAL A 44 -10.21 -16.63 -3.57
CA VAL A 44 -11.32 -16.17 -4.42
C VAL A 44 -11.38 -16.98 -5.71
N ARG A 45 -10.24 -17.16 -6.39
CA ARG A 45 -10.16 -17.98 -7.60
C ARG A 45 -10.50 -19.44 -7.33
N ARG A 46 -9.98 -20.00 -6.23
CA ARG A 46 -10.24 -21.40 -5.84
C ARG A 46 -11.71 -21.66 -5.54
N ARG A 47 -12.42 -20.70 -4.95
CA ARG A 47 -13.82 -20.82 -4.53
C ARG A 47 -14.81 -20.30 -5.57
N GLY A 48 -14.34 -19.66 -6.64
CA GLY A 48 -15.21 -19.10 -7.67
C GLY A 48 -16.12 -17.99 -7.16
N THR A 49 -15.66 -17.18 -6.19
CA THR A 49 -16.50 -16.13 -5.56
C THR A 49 -16.80 -14.93 -6.46
N GLY A 50 -16.25 -14.91 -7.69
CA GLY A 50 -16.57 -13.92 -8.72
C GLY A 50 -15.53 -12.83 -8.91
N ILE A 51 -15.65 -12.09 -10.02
CA ILE A 51 -14.68 -11.09 -10.46
C ILE A 51 -14.53 -9.91 -9.49
N PHE A 52 -15.63 -9.48 -8.86
CA PHE A 52 -15.61 -8.35 -7.94
C PHE A 52 -14.78 -8.65 -6.68
N ALA A 53 -14.95 -9.83 -6.08
CA ALA A 53 -14.14 -10.27 -4.96
C ALA A 53 -12.65 -10.40 -5.34
N GLU A 54 -12.36 -10.82 -6.58
CA GLU A 54 -10.99 -10.94 -7.07
C GLU A 54 -10.34 -9.56 -7.22
N MET A 55 -11.09 -8.60 -7.78
CA MET A 55 -10.64 -7.21 -7.90
C MET A 55 -10.33 -6.60 -6.53
N LEU A 56 -11.19 -6.81 -5.53
CA LEU A 56 -10.96 -6.35 -4.17
C LEU A 56 -9.69 -6.98 -3.56
N ALA A 57 -9.44 -8.27 -3.78
CA ALA A 57 -8.22 -8.92 -3.30
C ALA A 57 -6.95 -8.37 -3.96
N TRP A 58 -6.98 -8.08 -5.28
CA TRP A 58 -5.90 -7.38 -5.96
C TRP A 58 -5.69 -5.95 -5.47
N TRP A 59 -6.77 -5.28 -5.07
CA TRP A 59 -6.65 -3.95 -4.48
C TRP A 59 -5.90 -3.97 -3.15
N VAL A 60 -6.10 -5.00 -2.32
CA VAL A 60 -5.34 -5.20 -1.07
C VAL A 60 -3.85 -5.41 -1.35
N VAL A 61 -3.51 -6.11 -2.45
CA VAL A 61 -2.11 -6.22 -2.93
C VAL A 61 -1.55 -4.84 -3.28
N ALA A 62 -2.31 -4.02 -4.02
CA ALA A 62 -1.90 -2.67 -4.39
C ALA A 62 -1.70 -1.77 -3.16
N ILE A 63 -2.58 -1.87 -2.16
CA ILE A 63 -2.45 -1.16 -0.87
C ILE A 63 -1.12 -1.54 -0.18
N GLY A 64 -0.84 -2.84 -0.04
CA GLY A 64 0.41 -3.29 0.59
C GLY A 64 1.66 -2.79 -0.13
N ILE A 65 1.65 -2.76 -1.47
CA ILE A 65 2.76 -2.23 -2.27
C ILE A 65 2.90 -0.72 -2.08
N GLY A 66 1.81 0.03 -2.22
CA GLY A 66 1.79 1.49 -2.09
C GLY A 66 2.28 1.94 -0.72
N SER A 67 1.79 1.31 0.33
CA SER A 67 2.15 1.63 1.71
C SER A 67 3.60 1.27 2.03
N ALA A 68 4.07 0.09 1.59
CA ALA A 68 5.48 -0.27 1.76
C ALA A 68 6.42 0.73 1.04
N LEU A 69 6.06 1.16 -0.19
CA LEU A 69 6.82 2.17 -0.92
C LEU A 69 6.84 3.52 -0.18
N PHE A 70 5.72 3.93 0.40
CA PHE A 70 5.65 5.15 1.19
C PHE A 70 6.56 5.08 2.42
N HIS A 71 6.55 3.99 3.17
CA HIS A 71 7.40 3.86 4.35
C HIS A 71 8.90 3.72 4.02
N THR A 72 9.26 3.32 2.79
CA THR A 72 10.67 3.29 2.35
C THR A 72 11.17 4.61 1.75
N PHE A 73 10.33 5.34 1.02
CA PHE A 73 10.77 6.52 0.25
C PHE A 73 10.20 7.86 0.73
N ALA A 74 9.08 7.82 1.47
CA ALA A 74 8.38 8.93 2.11
C ALA A 74 8.47 10.26 1.36
N ASN A 75 7.91 10.29 0.16
CA ASN A 75 7.73 11.49 -0.63
C ASN A 75 6.29 11.58 -1.16
N HIS A 76 5.90 12.75 -1.65
CA HIS A 76 4.53 12.99 -2.11
C HIS A 76 4.05 12.01 -3.20
N ALA A 77 4.93 11.55 -4.10
CA ALA A 77 4.55 10.53 -5.08
C ALA A 77 4.12 9.22 -4.39
N THR A 78 4.90 8.78 -3.41
CA THR A 78 4.57 7.58 -2.64
C THR A 78 3.39 7.76 -1.69
N VAL A 79 3.11 8.98 -1.21
CA VAL A 79 1.85 9.29 -0.49
C VAL A 79 0.65 8.97 -1.37
N TRP A 80 0.67 9.40 -2.64
CA TRP A 80 -0.42 9.10 -3.57
C TRP A 80 -0.50 7.60 -3.88
N ALA A 81 0.65 6.92 -3.99
CA ALA A 81 0.69 5.48 -4.20
C ALA A 81 0.07 4.69 -3.03
N ASP A 82 0.16 5.20 -1.79
CA ASP A 82 -0.45 4.60 -0.60
C ASP A 82 -1.95 4.94 -0.47
N VAL A 83 -2.30 6.23 -0.53
CA VAL A 83 -3.66 6.69 -0.22
C VAL A 83 -4.67 6.37 -1.31
N LEU A 84 -4.31 6.43 -2.60
CA LEU A 84 -5.27 6.21 -3.69
C LEU A 84 -5.82 4.77 -3.71
N PRO A 85 -5.00 3.70 -3.57
CA PRO A 85 -5.52 2.36 -3.42
C PRO A 85 -6.44 2.20 -2.21
N ILE A 86 -6.08 2.76 -1.04
CA ILE A 86 -6.90 2.66 0.18
C ILE A 86 -8.26 3.32 -0.01
N ALA A 87 -8.27 4.55 -0.53
CA ALA A 87 -9.51 5.27 -0.82
C ALA A 87 -10.36 4.52 -1.85
N GLY A 88 -9.75 4.03 -2.94
CA GLY A 88 -10.44 3.27 -3.97
C GLY A 88 -11.08 1.99 -3.45
N PHE A 89 -10.35 1.21 -2.64
CA PHE A 89 -10.89 0.00 -2.00
C PHE A 89 -12.06 0.33 -1.07
N THR A 90 -11.90 1.36 -0.23
CA THR A 90 -12.92 1.79 0.73
C THR A 90 -14.21 2.19 0.01
N LEU A 91 -14.09 2.98 -1.06
CA LEU A 91 -15.22 3.42 -1.87
C LEU A 91 -15.87 2.27 -2.67
N ALA A 92 -15.10 1.29 -3.11
CA ALA A 92 -15.62 0.15 -3.87
C ALA A 92 -16.35 -0.87 -2.97
N TYR A 93 -15.90 -1.04 -1.73
CA TYR A 93 -16.46 -2.02 -0.78
C TYR A 93 -17.63 -1.48 0.06
N THR A 94 -17.87 -0.17 0.05
CA THR A 94 -19.01 0.47 0.73
C THR A 94 -20.24 0.47 -0.18
#